data_AF-A0A380KQL6-F1
#
_entry.id   AF-A0A380KQL6-F1
#
_cell.length_a   1.000
_cell.length_b   1.000
_cell.length_c   1.000
_cell.angle_alpha   90.00
_cell.angle_beta   90.00
_cell.angle_gamma   90.00
#
_symmetry.space_group_name_H-M   'P 1'
#
loop_
_entity.id
_entity.type
_entity.pdbx_description
1 polymer ?
#
loop_
_entity_poly.entity_id
_entity_poly.type
_entity_poly.pdbx_seq_one_letter_code
_entity_poly.pdbx_strand_id
1 'polypeptide(L)'
;MRLHFTHPFKDNLDIHFGQFTQIIGQNQQLKYYMWQLFIWYFDGKKYSEEDLSLFNQEEPEILCEEKSLKRNDFSIISISDIKDLLEQMSYKKGTVAFDFMKINLDTVDVMEEIDEINDKLEKVSLTVNQALDLSIKDVTYHTESCMVTAEHLLSKYFQPYFKYQDKNIAFEFVDNEIKVMFLLKMLSEKLSNDTSNILLIFKNMDDYLDYASFIRICQVITRMTDEFPNFYCTIFPSNESYLYVTKETIENITIVSDYIESLFDLDFMYERFLGRYPSNNVPTKKEFLILLQKNASYLFSEQISYVSLGISDMVAIKILNSLYHYDKSVKYPISEINQLEISFLKDKD
;
A
#
# COMPACT_ATOMS: atom_id res chain seq x y z
N MET A 1 7.13 14.08 -7.11
CA MET A 1 8.61 13.96 -7.20
C MET A 1 8.96 12.82 -8.16
N ARG A 2 10.09 12.89 -8.88
CA ARG A 2 10.47 11.80 -9.79
C ARG A 2 11.46 10.88 -9.09
N LEU A 3 11.08 9.62 -8.92
CA LEU A 3 11.99 8.58 -8.41
C LEU A 3 12.57 7.78 -9.55
N HIS A 4 13.88 7.58 -9.50
CA HIS A 4 14.63 6.74 -10.42
C HIS A 4 15.18 5.54 -9.66
N PHE A 5 14.89 4.34 -10.13
CA PHE A 5 15.32 3.10 -9.51
C PHE A 5 16.50 2.52 -10.27
N THR A 6 17.58 2.18 -9.55
CA THR A 6 18.63 1.35 -10.14
C THR A 6 18.05 -0.01 -10.53
N HIS A 7 18.16 -0.39 -11.80
CA HIS A 7 17.66 -1.67 -12.31
C HIS A 7 18.74 -2.37 -13.17
N PRO A 8 18.96 -3.68 -13.00
CA PRO A 8 20.09 -4.38 -13.61
C PRO A 8 20.05 -4.46 -15.14
N PHE A 9 18.86 -4.31 -15.74
CA PHE A 9 18.64 -4.50 -17.17
C PHE A 9 17.87 -3.38 -17.87
N LYS A 10 17.49 -2.31 -17.15
CA LYS A 10 16.69 -1.22 -17.72
C LYS A 10 17.21 0.13 -17.23
N ASP A 11 17.54 1.00 -18.17
CA ASP A 11 18.08 2.32 -17.87
C ASP A 11 17.01 3.34 -17.46
N ASN A 12 15.73 3.12 -17.81
CA ASN A 12 14.63 4.07 -17.56
C ASN A 12 13.58 3.45 -16.63
N LEU A 13 13.88 3.33 -15.33
CA LEU A 13 12.90 2.95 -14.32
C LEU A 13 12.53 4.17 -13.48
N ASP A 14 11.83 5.10 -14.12
CA ASP A 14 11.36 6.33 -13.50
C ASP A 14 9.87 6.25 -13.18
N ILE A 15 9.47 6.78 -12.02
CA ILE A 15 8.07 6.97 -11.67
C ILE A 15 7.81 8.38 -11.18
N HIS A 16 6.59 8.87 -11.41
CA HIS A 16 6.09 10.00 -10.66
C HIS A 16 5.59 9.49 -9.30
N PHE A 17 6.36 9.79 -8.26
CA PHE A 17 6.02 9.48 -6.88
C PHE A 17 5.36 10.68 -6.22
N GLY A 18 4.15 10.48 -5.72
CA GLY A 18 3.43 11.42 -4.86
C GLY A 18 3.00 10.75 -3.57
N GLN A 19 2.24 11.47 -2.74
CA GLN A 19 1.70 10.91 -1.50
C GLN A 19 0.76 9.75 -1.75
N PHE A 20 0.01 9.73 -2.85
CA PHE A 20 -0.73 8.55 -3.28
C PHE A 20 -0.32 8.14 -4.69
N THR A 21 0.55 7.14 -4.77
CA THR A 21 1.13 6.62 -6.00
C THR A 21 0.48 5.30 -6.40
N GLN A 22 0.21 5.10 -7.69
CA GLN A 22 -0.38 3.87 -8.21
C GLN A 22 0.48 3.34 -9.35
N ILE A 23 0.98 2.11 -9.22
CA ILE A 23 1.83 1.47 -10.21
C ILE A 23 1.05 0.34 -10.87
N ILE A 24 0.65 0.57 -12.12
CA ILE A 24 -0.16 -0.35 -12.94
C ILE A 24 0.62 -0.81 -14.17
N GLY A 25 -0.02 -1.57 -15.06
CA GLY A 25 0.56 -1.98 -16.35
C GLY A 25 0.73 -3.49 -16.49
N GLN A 26 1.11 -3.90 -17.70
CA GLN A 26 1.15 -5.31 -18.13
C GLN A 26 2.45 -6.04 -17.74
N ASN A 27 3.52 -5.31 -17.42
CA ASN A 27 4.81 -5.92 -17.10
C ASN A 27 4.87 -6.32 -15.61
N GLN A 28 4.23 -7.44 -15.28
CA GLN A 28 4.12 -7.94 -13.91
C GLN A 28 5.48 -8.20 -13.26
N GLN A 29 6.47 -8.70 -14.02
CA GLN A 29 7.82 -8.95 -13.52
C GLN A 29 8.51 -7.65 -13.11
N LEU A 30 8.41 -6.60 -13.93
CA LEU A 30 9.03 -5.32 -13.61
C LEU A 30 8.32 -4.61 -12.44
N LYS A 31 6.99 -4.66 -12.36
CA LYS A 31 6.25 -4.19 -11.19
C LYS A 31 6.69 -4.92 -9.91
N TYR A 32 6.88 -6.24 -9.99
CA TYR A 32 7.39 -7.03 -8.88
C TYR A 32 8.80 -6.59 -8.46
N TYR A 33 9.70 -6.34 -9.41
CA TYR A 33 11.04 -5.83 -9.11
C TYR A 33 11.02 -4.44 -8.47
N MET A 34 10.17 -3.53 -8.96
CA MET A 34 9.99 -2.21 -8.35
C MET A 34 9.51 -2.32 -6.90
N TRP A 35 8.47 -3.13 -6.67
CA TRP A 35 7.98 -3.41 -5.31
C TRP A 35 9.09 -3.98 -4.43
N GLN A 36 9.85 -4.98 -4.91
CA GLN A 36 10.93 -5.59 -4.14
C GLN A 36 12.04 -4.60 -3.81
N LEU A 37 12.39 -3.70 -4.73
CA LEU A 37 13.36 -2.62 -4.50
C LEU A 37 12.87 -1.63 -3.45
N PHE A 38 11.60 -1.22 -3.49
CA PHE A 38 11.01 -0.41 -2.43
C PHE A 38 11.18 -1.07 -1.06
N ILE A 39 10.83 -2.35 -0.94
CA ILE A 39 10.93 -3.08 0.33
C ILE A 39 12.39 -3.20 0.77
N TRP A 40 13.27 -3.72 -0.08
CA TRP A 40 14.67 -3.96 0.29
C TRP A 40 15.40 -2.67 0.68
N TYR A 41 15.15 -1.60 -0.06
CA TYR A 41 15.82 -0.33 0.16
C TYR A 41 15.43 0.30 1.49
N PHE A 42 14.11 0.52 1.71
CA PHE A 42 13.60 1.25 2.86
C PHE A 42 13.43 0.39 4.13
N ASP A 43 13.30 -0.94 4.01
CA ASP A 43 13.29 -1.84 5.18
C ASP A 43 14.71 -2.12 5.73
N GLY A 44 15.74 -1.56 5.09
CA GLY A 44 17.12 -1.71 5.56
C GLY A 44 17.67 -3.14 5.40
N LYS A 45 17.21 -3.88 4.39
CA LYS A 45 17.72 -5.23 4.07
C LYS A 45 19.25 -5.25 4.01
N LYS A 46 19.86 -6.19 4.71
CA LYS A 46 21.28 -6.52 4.54
C LYS A 46 21.42 -7.39 3.29
N TYR A 47 22.05 -6.87 2.25
CA TYR A 47 22.21 -7.57 0.98
C TYR A 47 23.27 -8.67 1.08
N SER A 48 23.02 -9.83 0.46
CA SER A 48 24.04 -10.85 0.21
C SER A 48 24.73 -10.64 -1.14
N GLU A 49 25.83 -11.35 -1.40
CA GLU A 49 26.51 -11.33 -2.72
C GLU A 49 25.56 -11.79 -3.85
N GLU A 50 24.66 -12.73 -3.55
CA GLU A 50 23.65 -13.19 -4.50
C GLU A 50 22.60 -12.11 -4.79
N ASP A 51 22.16 -11.35 -3.78
CA ASP A 51 21.23 -10.24 -3.97
C ASP A 51 21.82 -9.17 -4.92
N LEU A 52 23.13 -8.89 -4.78
CA LEU A 52 23.83 -7.87 -5.56
C LEU A 52 24.44 -8.39 -6.87
N SER A 53 24.31 -9.69 -7.16
CA SER A 53 24.91 -10.33 -8.33
C SER A 53 24.48 -9.68 -9.65
N LEU A 54 23.23 -9.24 -9.73
CA LEU A 54 22.68 -8.56 -10.90
C LEU A 54 23.04 -7.06 -10.94
N PHE A 55 23.51 -6.50 -9.82
CA PHE A 55 23.89 -5.11 -9.67
C PHE A 55 25.42 -4.91 -9.68
N ASN A 56 26.18 -5.84 -10.26
CA ASN A 56 27.65 -5.80 -10.27
C ASN A 56 28.28 -5.64 -8.87
N GLN A 57 27.65 -6.20 -7.84
CA GLN A 57 28.06 -6.07 -6.44
C GLN A 57 27.94 -4.65 -5.85
N GLU A 58 27.19 -3.75 -6.51
CA GLU A 58 26.82 -2.45 -5.98
C GLU A 58 25.42 -2.49 -5.36
N GLU A 59 25.20 -1.76 -4.26
CA GLU A 59 23.87 -1.69 -3.65
C GLU A 59 22.93 -0.90 -4.58
N PRO A 60 21.68 -1.37 -4.79
CA PRO A 60 20.72 -0.63 -5.58
C PRO A 60 20.34 0.68 -4.87
N GLU A 61 20.16 1.75 -5.64
CA GLU A 61 19.76 3.06 -5.13
C GLU A 61 18.40 3.49 -5.65
N ILE A 62 17.73 4.36 -4.90
CA ILE A 62 16.55 5.09 -5.34
C ILE A 62 16.90 6.58 -5.31
N LEU A 63 16.99 7.17 -6.49
CA LEU A 63 17.33 8.59 -6.64
C LEU A 63 16.04 9.41 -6.75
N CYS A 64 16.00 10.55 -6.06
CA CYS A 64 15.01 11.60 -6.23
C CYS A 64 15.72 12.85 -6.74
N GLU A 65 15.36 13.33 -7.94
CA GLU A 65 15.99 14.52 -8.56
C GLU A 65 17.53 14.44 -8.54
N GLU A 66 18.08 13.32 -9.01
CA GLU A 66 19.53 13.01 -9.06
C GLU A 66 20.23 12.82 -7.70
N LYS A 67 19.49 12.88 -6.59
CA LYS A 67 20.04 12.62 -5.25
C LYS A 67 19.54 11.29 -4.70
N SER A 68 20.44 10.46 -4.19
CA SER A 68 20.08 9.23 -3.49
C SER A 68 19.25 9.54 -2.25
N LEU A 69 18.06 8.94 -2.16
CA LEU A 69 17.27 8.95 -0.94
C LEU A 69 18.00 8.15 0.12
N LYS A 70 17.83 8.48 1.40
CA LYS A 70 18.38 7.63 2.46
C LYS A 70 17.45 6.45 2.68
N ARG A 71 18.04 5.31 3.03
CA ARG A 71 17.30 4.08 3.37
C ARG A 71 16.35 4.25 4.56
N ASN A 72 16.56 5.26 5.40
CA ASN A 72 15.70 5.60 6.53
C ASN A 72 14.85 6.85 6.32
N ASP A 73 14.73 7.37 5.09
CA ASP A 73 13.87 8.50 4.78
C ASP A 73 12.39 8.17 4.96
N PHE A 74 12.02 6.88 4.94
CA PHE A 74 10.67 6.36 5.19
C PHE A 74 10.71 5.20 6.20
N SER A 75 9.72 5.17 7.10
CA SER A 75 9.31 3.95 7.80
C SER A 75 8.32 3.21 6.92
N ILE A 76 8.71 2.02 6.44
CA ILE A 76 7.92 1.26 5.49
C ILE A 76 6.96 0.30 6.19
N ILE A 77 5.73 0.20 5.67
CA ILE A 77 4.74 -0.80 6.03
C ILE A 77 4.31 -1.47 4.74
N SER A 78 4.65 -2.74 4.55
CA SER A 78 4.26 -3.48 3.33
C SER A 78 3.15 -4.46 3.64
N ILE A 79 2.09 -4.41 2.83
CA ILE A 79 0.96 -5.33 2.87
C ILE A 79 0.82 -5.99 1.49
N SER A 80 1.19 -7.25 1.40
CA SER A 80 1.13 -8.03 0.15
C SER A 80 -0.03 -9.01 0.13
N ASP A 81 -0.51 -9.40 1.31
CA ASP A 81 -1.65 -10.28 1.49
C ASP A 81 -2.37 -10.05 2.84
N ILE A 82 -3.39 -10.86 3.12
CA ILE A 82 -4.17 -10.82 4.36
C ILE A 82 -3.33 -11.23 5.59
N LYS A 83 -2.27 -12.01 5.44
CA LYS A 83 -1.41 -12.41 6.57
C LYS A 83 -0.54 -11.24 7.01
N ASP A 84 -0.03 -10.45 6.06
CA ASP A 84 0.69 -9.22 6.38
C ASP A 84 -0.21 -8.24 7.16
N LEU A 85 -1.49 -8.12 6.78
CA LEU A 85 -2.48 -7.35 7.55
C LEU A 85 -2.62 -7.88 8.97
N LEU A 86 -2.76 -9.20 9.15
CA LEU A 86 -2.85 -9.83 10.47
C LEU A 86 -1.60 -9.54 11.31
N GLU A 87 -0.42 -9.63 10.71
CA GLU A 87 0.84 -9.33 11.39
C GLU A 87 0.90 -7.88 11.86
N GLN A 88 0.53 -6.92 11.00
CA GLN A 88 0.48 -5.50 11.35
C GLN A 88 -0.57 -5.17 12.43
N MET A 89 -1.57 -6.04 12.60
CA MET A 89 -2.58 -5.93 13.65
C MET A 89 -2.24 -6.73 14.93
N SER A 90 -1.06 -7.35 15.00
CA SER A 90 -0.59 -8.04 16.20
C SER A 90 0.07 -7.09 17.20
N TYR A 91 0.21 -7.49 18.47
CA TYR A 91 0.93 -6.71 19.49
C TYR A 91 2.43 -7.05 19.53
N LYS A 92 3.05 -7.09 18.34
CA LYS A 92 4.51 -7.25 18.20
C LYS A 92 5.16 -5.91 17.95
N LYS A 93 6.33 -5.67 18.55
CA LYS A 93 7.10 -4.44 18.34
C LYS A 93 7.39 -4.22 16.84
N GLY A 94 7.19 -2.99 16.37
CA GLY A 94 7.36 -2.62 14.96
C GLY A 94 6.10 -2.78 14.09
N THR A 95 4.99 -3.24 14.67
CA THR A 95 3.70 -3.33 13.96
C THR A 95 2.84 -2.09 14.23
N VAL A 96 1.92 -1.79 13.30
CA VAL A 96 1.00 -0.65 13.43
C VAL A 96 0.15 -0.73 14.70
N ALA A 97 -0.44 -1.89 15.01
CA ALA A 97 -1.28 -2.03 16.19
C ALA A 97 -0.47 -1.89 17.49
N PHE A 98 0.77 -2.36 17.53
CA PHE A 98 1.62 -2.16 18.70
C PHE A 98 1.91 -0.68 18.95
N ASP A 99 2.30 0.06 17.91
CA ASP A 99 2.58 1.50 18.03
C ASP A 99 1.32 2.29 18.42
N PHE A 100 0.18 1.97 17.80
CA PHE A 100 -1.11 2.55 18.15
C PHE A 100 -1.46 2.29 19.63
N MET A 101 -1.36 1.04 20.09
CA MET A 101 -1.67 0.71 21.48
C MET A 101 -0.70 1.35 22.46
N LYS A 102 0.59 1.48 22.10
CA LYS A 102 1.57 2.15 22.95
C LYS A 102 1.17 3.61 23.22
N ILE A 103 0.73 4.34 22.19
CA ILE A 103 0.23 5.71 22.36
C ILE A 103 -0.98 5.75 23.30
N ASN A 104 -1.92 4.82 23.13
CA ASN A 104 -3.13 4.77 23.95
C ASN A 104 -2.90 4.30 25.39
N LEU A 105 -1.84 3.53 25.64
CA LEU A 105 -1.44 3.12 26.99
C LEU A 105 -0.63 4.20 27.70
N ASP A 106 -0.06 5.18 26.98
CA ASP A 106 0.73 6.27 27.54
C ASP A 106 -0.15 7.43 28.03
N THR A 107 -1.12 7.10 28.89
CA THR A 107 -2.02 8.07 29.52
C THR A 107 -1.87 8.02 31.03
N VAL A 108 -2.12 9.15 31.70
CA VAL A 108 -1.97 9.29 33.16
C VAL A 108 -2.80 8.22 33.88
N ASP A 109 -4.07 8.08 33.49
CA ASP A 109 -4.99 7.10 34.09
C ASP A 109 -4.45 5.66 34.01
N VAL A 110 -3.88 5.26 32.87
CA VAL A 110 -3.30 3.91 32.71
C VAL A 110 -1.99 3.75 33.48
N MET A 111 -1.18 4.81 33.56
CA MET A 111 0.08 4.77 34.30
C MET A 111 -0.14 4.65 35.81
N GLU A 112 -1.17 5.31 36.36
CA GLU A 112 -1.56 5.14 37.76
C GLU A 112 -1.93 3.67 38.07
N GLU A 113 -2.70 3.02 37.21
CA GLU A 113 -3.05 1.60 37.36
C GLU A 113 -1.83 0.68 37.26
N ILE A 114 -0.85 1.02 36.40
CA ILE A 114 0.43 0.27 36.30
C ILE A 114 1.25 0.43 37.58
N ASP A 115 1.29 1.62 38.17
CA ASP A 115 1.97 1.86 39.44
C ASP A 115 1.33 1.06 40.58
N GLU A 116 0.00 0.97 40.62
CA GLU A 116 -0.70 0.10 41.57
C GLU A 116 -0.32 -1.38 41.41
N ILE A 117 -0.17 -1.87 40.18
CA ILE A 117 0.31 -3.24 39.91
C ILE A 117 1.74 -3.44 40.46
N ASN A 118 2.62 -2.47 40.23
CA ASN A 118 4.01 -2.52 40.70
C ASN A 118 4.10 -2.52 42.23
N ASP A 119 3.32 -1.67 42.90
CA ASP A 119 3.20 -1.64 44.36
C ASP A 119 2.74 -2.99 44.94
N LYS A 120 1.82 -3.67 44.25
CA LYS A 120 1.34 -5.01 44.66
C LYS A 120 2.41 -6.08 44.43
N LEU A 121 3.16 -6.01 43.33
CA LEU A 121 4.27 -6.92 43.07
C LEU A 121 5.38 -6.79 44.11
N GLU A 122 5.71 -5.57 44.54
CA GLU A 122 6.68 -5.35 45.62
C GLU A 122 6.20 -5.97 46.94
N LYS A 123 4.91 -5.80 47.29
CA LYS A 123 4.30 -6.44 48.46
C LYS A 123 4.37 -7.96 48.40
N VAL A 124 4.16 -8.55 47.23
CA VAL A 124 4.31 -10.01 47.03
C VAL A 124 5.77 -10.43 47.24
N SER A 125 6.73 -9.70 46.66
CA SER A 125 8.17 -9.96 46.84
C SER A 125 8.58 -9.94 48.32
N LEU A 126 8.15 -8.92 49.07
CA LEU A 126 8.39 -8.83 50.52
C LEU A 126 7.81 -10.02 51.28
N THR A 127 6.58 -10.43 50.93
CA THR A 127 5.91 -11.57 51.57
C THR A 127 6.67 -12.88 51.30
N VAL A 128 7.16 -13.09 50.08
CA VAL A 128 7.97 -14.26 49.73
C VAL A 128 9.30 -14.25 50.48
N ASN A 129 9.98 -13.11 50.56
CA ASN A 129 11.25 -12.98 51.28
C ASN A 129 11.12 -13.23 52.78
N GLN A 130 10.00 -12.83 53.39
CA GLN A 130 9.69 -13.16 54.78
C GLN A 130 9.53 -14.67 55.01
N ALA A 131 9.03 -15.41 54.01
CA ALA A 131 8.84 -16.86 54.11
C ALA A 131 10.11 -17.67 53.74
N LEU A 132 10.98 -17.14 52.87
CA LEU A 132 12.21 -17.82 52.43
C LEU A 132 13.23 -17.97 53.56
N ASP A 133 13.45 -16.91 54.35
CA ASP A 133 14.40 -16.82 55.48
C ASP A 133 15.73 -17.59 55.25
N LEU A 134 16.31 -17.45 54.05
CA LEU A 134 17.50 -18.21 53.63
C LEU A 134 18.76 -17.35 53.73
N SER A 135 19.41 -17.38 54.88
CA SER A 135 20.67 -16.66 55.13
C SER A 135 21.78 -17.60 55.59
N ILE A 136 22.99 -17.43 55.03
CA ILE A 136 24.21 -18.13 55.45
C ILE A 136 25.30 -17.08 55.71
N LYS A 137 25.71 -16.93 56.98
CA LYS A 137 26.58 -15.83 57.43
C LYS A 137 25.99 -14.48 56.98
N ASP A 138 26.75 -13.70 56.23
CA ASP A 138 26.40 -12.35 55.79
C ASP A 138 25.78 -12.31 54.38
N VAL A 139 25.36 -13.47 53.85
CA VAL A 139 24.76 -13.59 52.52
C VAL A 139 23.31 -14.07 52.65
N THR A 140 22.38 -13.27 52.15
CA THR A 140 20.95 -13.58 52.10
C THR A 140 20.52 -13.85 50.67
N TYR A 141 19.82 -14.95 50.45
CA TYR A 141 19.14 -15.22 49.18
C TYR A 141 17.73 -14.63 49.25
N HIS A 142 17.40 -13.75 48.31
CA HIS A 142 16.09 -13.10 48.24
C HIS A 142 15.63 -12.93 46.79
N THR A 143 14.36 -12.61 46.62
CA THR A 143 13.76 -12.22 45.36
C THR A 143 13.52 -10.70 45.32
N GLU A 144 13.43 -10.14 44.13
CA GLU A 144 13.06 -8.74 43.87
C GLU A 144 11.95 -8.70 42.83
N SER A 145 11.06 -7.71 42.92
CA SER A 145 10.04 -7.47 41.91
C SER A 145 10.66 -6.77 40.70
N CYS A 146 10.37 -7.27 39.49
CA CYS A 146 10.68 -6.57 38.25
C CYS A 146 9.51 -5.66 37.87
N MET A 147 9.79 -4.38 37.62
CA MET A 147 8.75 -3.40 37.25
C MET A 147 8.05 -3.79 35.95
N VAL A 148 6.72 -3.80 35.99
CA VAL A 148 5.84 -3.95 34.84
C VAL A 148 5.69 -2.59 34.15
N THR A 149 5.82 -2.60 32.83
CA THR A 149 5.65 -1.41 31.97
C THR A 149 4.50 -1.65 31.00
N ALA A 150 4.00 -0.59 30.36
CA ALA A 150 3.00 -0.70 29.30
C ALA A 150 3.47 -1.63 28.15
N GLU A 151 4.75 -1.58 27.78
CA GLU A 151 5.33 -2.47 26.76
C GLU A 151 5.33 -3.95 27.22
N HIS A 152 5.58 -4.22 28.51
CA HIS A 152 5.44 -5.57 29.08
C HIS A 152 3.98 -6.05 29.03
N LEU A 153 3.02 -5.21 29.43
CA LEU A 153 1.60 -5.52 29.37
C LEU A 153 1.16 -5.87 27.94
N LEU A 154 1.49 -5.02 26.99
CA LEU A 154 1.10 -5.19 25.60
C LEU A 154 1.69 -6.46 24.97
N SER A 155 2.98 -6.73 25.22
CA SER A 155 3.68 -7.85 24.57
C SER A 155 3.47 -9.22 25.24
N LYS A 156 3.04 -9.27 26.50
CA LYS A 156 2.94 -10.52 27.27
C LYS A 156 1.55 -10.82 27.82
N TYR A 157 0.75 -9.81 28.09
CA TYR A 157 -0.49 -9.96 28.85
C TYR A 157 -1.75 -9.58 28.04
N PHE A 158 -1.61 -8.80 26.98
CA PHE A 158 -2.72 -8.45 26.08
C PHE A 158 -2.68 -9.22 24.77
N GLN A 159 -3.87 -9.51 24.25
CA GLN A 159 -4.07 -10.14 22.95
C GLN A 159 -5.14 -9.39 22.17
N PRO A 160 -4.90 -9.06 20.88
CA PRO A 160 -5.88 -8.38 20.06
C PRO A 160 -7.00 -9.35 19.68
N TYR A 161 -8.25 -8.88 19.78
CA TYR A 161 -9.42 -9.60 19.30
C TYR A 161 -10.35 -8.64 18.56
N PHE A 162 -11.03 -9.17 17.53
CA PHE A 162 -12.16 -8.48 16.90
C PHE A 162 -13.44 -8.94 17.58
N LYS A 163 -14.36 -7.99 17.81
CA LYS A 163 -15.61 -8.26 18.52
C LYS A 163 -16.80 -7.97 17.60
N TYR A 164 -17.69 -8.95 17.43
CA TYR A 164 -18.94 -8.82 16.67
C TYR A 164 -20.09 -9.40 17.49
N GLN A 165 -21.16 -8.62 17.69
CA GLN A 165 -22.33 -9.01 18.50
C GLN A 165 -21.93 -9.60 19.87
N ASP A 166 -21.07 -8.87 20.58
CA ASP A 166 -20.52 -9.24 21.88
C ASP A 166 -19.67 -10.51 21.96
N LYS A 167 -19.29 -11.08 20.82
CA LYS A 167 -18.42 -12.26 20.75
C LYS A 167 -17.09 -11.91 20.10
N ASN A 168 -16.01 -12.43 20.67
CA ASN A 168 -14.72 -12.40 20.00
C ASN A 168 -14.78 -13.31 18.78
N ILE A 169 -14.33 -12.80 17.65
CA ILE A 169 -14.27 -13.52 16.38
C ILE A 169 -12.82 -13.57 15.91
N ALA A 170 -12.48 -14.64 15.19
CA ALA A 170 -11.18 -14.75 14.56
C ALA A 170 -11.06 -13.72 13.42
N PHE A 171 -9.83 -13.29 13.16
CA PHE A 171 -9.52 -12.31 12.14
C PHE A 171 -10.05 -12.71 10.77
N GLU A 172 -9.98 -14.00 10.43
CA GLU A 172 -10.41 -14.58 9.16
C GLU A 172 -11.89 -14.29 8.85
N PHE A 173 -12.74 -14.17 9.89
CA PHE A 173 -14.16 -13.90 9.75
C PHE A 173 -14.52 -12.41 9.67
N VAL A 174 -13.55 -11.51 9.84
CA VAL A 174 -13.76 -10.08 9.62
C VAL A 174 -13.76 -9.82 8.11
N ASP A 175 -14.67 -8.97 7.65
CA ASP A 175 -14.71 -8.54 6.25
C ASP A 175 -13.38 -7.87 5.84
N ASN A 176 -12.92 -8.12 4.62
CA ASN A 176 -11.60 -7.64 4.17
C ASN A 176 -11.52 -6.13 4.05
N GLU A 177 -12.60 -5.44 3.68
CA GLU A 177 -12.64 -3.98 3.69
C GLU A 177 -12.42 -3.49 5.12
N ILE A 178 -13.15 -4.07 6.08
CA ILE A 178 -13.09 -3.68 7.49
C ILE A 178 -11.68 -3.88 8.06
N LYS A 179 -10.99 -4.98 7.69
CA LYS A 179 -9.60 -5.24 8.10
C LYS A 179 -8.67 -4.09 7.68
N VAL A 180 -8.74 -3.68 6.42
CA VAL A 180 -7.91 -2.58 5.89
C VAL A 180 -8.30 -1.25 6.54
N MET A 181 -9.59 -1.00 6.75
CA MET A 181 -10.06 0.21 7.42
C MET A 181 -9.55 0.32 8.86
N PHE A 182 -9.48 -0.78 9.61
CA PHE A 182 -8.87 -0.78 10.95
C PHE A 182 -7.39 -0.43 10.91
N LEU A 183 -6.63 -1.01 9.98
CA LEU A 183 -5.22 -0.68 9.79
C LEU A 183 -5.03 0.82 9.51
N LEU A 184 -5.78 1.36 8.54
CA LEU A 184 -5.69 2.77 8.17
C LEU A 184 -6.07 3.70 9.32
N LYS A 185 -7.10 3.33 10.11
CA LYS A 185 -7.48 4.10 11.30
C LYS A 185 -6.41 4.10 12.37
N MET A 186 -5.83 2.95 12.70
CA MET A 186 -4.72 2.86 13.66
C MET A 186 -3.50 3.68 13.18
N LEU A 187 -3.23 3.63 11.87
CA LEU A 187 -2.13 4.39 11.28
C LEU A 187 -2.37 5.89 11.32
N SER A 188 -3.60 6.35 11.06
CA SER A 188 -3.99 7.75 11.17
C SER A 188 -3.71 8.32 12.57
N GLU A 189 -4.05 7.58 13.62
CA GLU A 189 -3.81 7.98 15.01
C GLU A 189 -2.31 8.02 15.33
N LYS A 190 -1.53 7.09 14.78
CA LYS A 190 -0.06 7.14 14.86
C LYS A 190 0.49 8.40 14.18
N LEU A 191 0.03 8.71 12.97
CA LEU A 191 0.46 9.87 12.20
C LEU A 191 0.15 11.20 12.90
N SER A 192 -0.94 11.28 13.67
CA SER A 192 -1.23 12.47 14.49
C SER A 192 -0.21 12.75 15.59
N ASN A 193 0.61 11.75 15.96
CA ASN A 193 1.59 11.83 17.05
C ASN A 193 3.04 11.69 16.55
N ASP A 194 3.27 11.49 15.25
CA ASP A 194 4.58 11.21 14.66
C ASP A 194 4.80 12.04 13.39
N THR A 195 5.97 12.69 13.29
CA THR A 195 6.37 13.48 12.12
C THR A 195 7.28 12.71 11.15
N SER A 196 7.63 11.47 11.47
CA SER A 196 8.40 10.60 10.57
C SER A 196 7.61 10.31 9.31
N ASN A 197 8.30 10.21 8.16
CA ASN A 197 7.64 9.85 6.92
C ASN A 197 7.29 8.36 6.97
N ILE A 198 6.03 8.03 6.69
CA ILE A 198 5.55 6.66 6.59
C ILE A 198 5.23 6.35 5.13
N LEU A 199 5.73 5.22 4.64
CA LEU A 199 5.39 4.68 3.34
C LEU A 199 4.60 3.37 3.50
N LEU A 200 3.28 3.43 3.27
CA LEU A 200 2.41 2.27 3.23
C LEU A 200 2.33 1.71 1.81
N ILE A 201 2.75 0.47 1.61
CA ILE A 201 2.69 -0.20 0.31
C ILE A 201 1.65 -1.30 0.33
N PHE A 202 0.62 -1.19 -0.51
CA PHE A 202 -0.26 -2.32 -0.80
C PHE A 202 0.13 -2.97 -2.12
N LYS A 203 0.37 -4.27 -2.08
CA LYS A 203 0.49 -5.10 -3.27
C LYS A 203 -0.74 -5.99 -3.38
N ASN A 204 -1.33 -6.03 -4.56
CA ASN A 204 -2.46 -6.89 -4.89
C ASN A 204 -3.67 -6.74 -3.93
N MET A 205 -3.98 -5.53 -3.49
CA MET A 205 -5.09 -5.28 -2.58
C MET A 205 -6.45 -5.74 -3.16
N ASP A 206 -6.54 -5.74 -4.47
CA ASP A 206 -7.67 -6.16 -5.28
C ASP A 206 -7.80 -7.69 -5.44
N ASP A 207 -6.83 -8.49 -4.97
CA ASP A 207 -6.98 -9.95 -4.90
C ASP A 207 -8.01 -10.37 -3.82
N TYR A 208 -8.24 -9.51 -2.82
CA TYR A 208 -9.09 -9.81 -1.67
C TYR A 208 -10.17 -8.76 -1.38
N LEU A 209 -10.26 -7.72 -2.21
CA LEU A 209 -11.32 -6.71 -2.15
C LEU A 209 -12.13 -6.74 -3.44
N ASP A 210 -13.44 -6.55 -3.30
CA ASP A 210 -14.24 -6.15 -4.45
C ASP A 210 -13.92 -4.71 -4.87
N TYR A 211 -14.31 -4.35 -6.09
CA TYR A 211 -14.05 -3.03 -6.66
C TYR A 211 -14.66 -1.88 -5.85
N ALA A 212 -15.85 -2.05 -5.28
CA ALA A 212 -16.48 -0.99 -4.51
C ALA A 212 -15.71 -0.72 -3.20
N SER A 213 -15.27 -1.78 -2.54
CA SER A 213 -14.42 -1.76 -1.35
C SER A 213 -13.05 -1.16 -1.63
N PHE A 214 -12.41 -1.54 -2.75
CA PHE A 214 -11.17 -0.92 -3.23
C PHE A 214 -11.30 0.59 -3.38
N ILE A 215 -12.35 1.08 -4.06
CA ILE A 215 -12.57 2.52 -4.25
C ILE A 215 -12.77 3.24 -2.92
N ARG A 216 -13.55 2.67 -1.98
CA ARG A 216 -13.74 3.26 -0.64
C ARG A 216 -12.43 3.38 0.13
N ILE A 217 -11.57 2.36 0.05
CA ILE A 217 -10.24 2.38 0.68
C ILE A 217 -9.34 3.42 0.02
N CYS A 218 -9.28 3.51 -1.31
CA CYS A 218 -8.51 4.54 -2.00
C CYS A 218 -8.97 5.96 -1.64
N GLN A 219 -10.27 6.18 -1.44
CA GLN A 219 -10.81 7.45 -0.94
C GLN A 219 -10.34 7.76 0.48
N VAL A 220 -10.26 6.77 1.37
CA VAL A 220 -9.70 6.96 2.73
C VAL A 220 -8.22 7.31 2.65
N ILE A 221 -7.44 6.58 1.85
CA ILE A 221 -6.02 6.85 1.63
C ILE A 221 -5.82 8.27 1.12
N THR A 222 -6.62 8.71 0.15
CA THR A 222 -6.54 10.09 -0.41
C THR A 222 -6.79 11.14 0.67
N ARG A 223 -7.83 10.95 1.51
CA ARG A 223 -8.09 11.86 2.63
C ARG A 223 -6.92 11.88 3.64
N MET A 224 -6.35 10.72 3.95
CA MET A 224 -5.20 10.65 4.84
C MET A 224 -3.97 11.35 4.24
N THR A 225 -3.74 11.26 2.93
CA THR A 225 -2.62 11.97 2.29
C THR A 225 -2.84 13.49 2.29
N ASP A 226 -4.09 13.94 2.17
CA ASP A 226 -4.42 15.37 2.28
C ASP A 226 -4.22 15.89 3.72
N GLU A 227 -4.50 15.06 4.72
CA GLU A 227 -4.41 15.41 6.14
C GLU A 227 -2.98 15.34 6.69
N PHE A 228 -2.18 14.34 6.25
CA PHE A 228 -0.85 14.04 6.79
C PHE A 228 0.24 14.18 5.71
N PRO A 229 0.99 15.30 5.69
CA PRO A 229 2.07 15.53 4.70
C PRO A 229 3.21 14.50 4.74
N ASN A 230 3.39 13.83 5.88
CA ASN A 230 4.38 12.77 6.10
C ASN A 230 3.85 11.37 5.75
N PHE A 231 2.59 11.23 5.31
CA PHE A 231 2.03 9.96 4.87
C PHE A 231 2.11 9.79 3.36
N TYR A 232 2.67 8.66 2.96
CA TYR A 232 2.78 8.22 1.58
C TYR A 232 2.20 6.82 1.46
N CYS A 233 1.48 6.57 0.37
CA CYS A 233 0.91 5.29 0.03
C CYS A 233 1.19 4.95 -1.43
N THR A 234 1.73 3.76 -1.67
CA THR A 234 1.91 3.21 -3.01
C THR A 234 1.09 1.95 -3.16
N ILE A 235 0.29 1.85 -4.21
CA ILE A 235 -0.46 0.62 -4.52
C ILE A 235 0.02 0.00 -5.82
N PHE A 236 0.08 -1.34 -5.82
CA PHE A 236 0.34 -2.18 -6.99
C PHE A 236 -0.86 -3.09 -7.23
N PRO A 237 -1.90 -2.62 -7.94
CA PRO A 237 -3.05 -3.45 -8.29
C PRO A 237 -2.64 -4.63 -9.18
N SER A 238 -3.25 -5.80 -8.96
CA SER A 238 -3.02 -7.00 -9.75
C SER A 238 -3.87 -7.01 -11.03
N ASN A 239 -5.12 -6.57 -10.93
CA ASN A 239 -6.13 -6.57 -11.97
C ASN A 239 -6.22 -5.23 -12.72
N GLU A 240 -6.46 -5.34 -14.02
CA GLU A 240 -6.34 -4.26 -14.99
C GLU A 240 -7.41 -3.16 -14.86
N SER A 241 -8.53 -3.44 -14.18
CA SER A 241 -9.63 -2.50 -13.93
C SER A 241 -9.59 -1.84 -12.55
N TYR A 242 -8.66 -2.23 -11.69
CA TYR A 242 -8.52 -1.68 -10.35
C TYR A 242 -7.54 -0.51 -10.37
N LEU A 243 -8.06 0.64 -10.77
CA LEU A 243 -7.36 1.92 -10.79
C LEU A 243 -8.21 2.97 -10.10
N TYR A 244 -7.63 3.82 -9.25
CA TYR A 244 -8.32 4.94 -8.63
C TYR A 244 -7.89 6.25 -9.29
N VAL A 245 -8.52 6.60 -10.41
CA VAL A 245 -8.20 7.83 -11.16
C VAL A 245 -9.18 8.94 -10.80
N THR A 246 -8.62 10.05 -10.31
CA THR A 246 -9.33 11.31 -10.01
C THR A 246 -8.54 12.46 -10.62
N LYS A 247 -9.02 13.69 -10.50
CA LYS A 247 -8.26 14.85 -10.98
C LYS A 247 -6.94 15.00 -10.18
N GLU A 248 -6.98 14.66 -8.90
CA GLU A 248 -5.90 14.86 -7.95
C GLU A 248 -4.88 13.71 -7.97
N THR A 249 -5.31 12.50 -8.31
CA THR A 249 -4.44 11.31 -8.29
C THR A 249 -3.84 10.96 -9.64
N ILE A 250 -4.32 11.55 -10.75
CA ILE A 250 -3.94 11.12 -12.10
C ILE A 250 -2.44 11.17 -12.36
N GLU A 251 -1.77 12.25 -11.95
CA GLU A 251 -0.34 12.46 -12.23
C GLU A 251 0.59 11.49 -11.50
N ASN A 252 0.09 10.85 -10.44
CA ASN A 252 0.82 9.86 -9.64
C ASN A 252 0.50 8.41 -10.06
N ILE A 253 -0.10 8.23 -11.24
CA ILE A 253 -0.33 6.91 -11.84
C ILE A 253 0.80 6.64 -12.83
N THR A 254 1.62 5.62 -12.54
CA THR A 254 2.66 5.15 -13.45
C THR A 254 2.27 3.83 -14.10
N ILE A 255 2.39 3.76 -15.43
CA ILE A 255 2.12 2.57 -16.22
C ILE A 255 3.44 1.88 -16.53
N VAL A 256 3.55 0.63 -16.14
CA VAL A 256 4.73 -0.22 -16.29
C VAL A 256 4.38 -1.37 -17.24
N SER A 257 4.62 -1.15 -18.53
CA SER A 257 4.40 -2.13 -19.60
C SER A 257 5.71 -2.31 -20.41
N ASP A 258 5.65 -2.27 -21.75
CA ASP A 258 6.88 -2.25 -22.56
C ASP A 258 7.62 -0.92 -22.40
N TYR A 259 6.84 0.15 -22.30
CA TYR A 259 7.28 1.49 -21.97
C TYR A 259 6.80 1.85 -20.56
N ILE A 260 7.56 2.72 -19.88
CA ILE A 260 7.26 3.17 -18.52
C ILE A 260 7.05 4.66 -18.58
N GLU A 261 5.84 5.09 -18.21
CA GLU A 261 5.51 6.51 -18.18
C GLU A 261 4.36 6.78 -17.22
N SER A 262 4.32 7.99 -16.68
CA SER A 262 3.23 8.45 -15.82
C SER A 262 2.15 9.19 -16.61
N LEU A 263 0.92 9.15 -16.10
CA LEU A 263 -0.16 9.95 -16.66
C LEU A 263 0.11 11.45 -16.41
N PHE A 264 -0.36 12.29 -17.34
CA PHE A 264 -0.28 13.75 -17.20
C PHE A 264 -1.53 14.31 -16.52
N ASP A 265 -1.53 15.61 -16.24
CA ASP A 265 -2.70 16.36 -15.79
C ASP A 265 -3.95 16.04 -16.64
N LEU A 266 -5.09 15.91 -15.94
CA LEU A 266 -6.37 15.51 -16.53
C LEU A 266 -6.82 16.48 -17.63
N ASP A 267 -6.72 17.78 -17.38
CA ASP A 267 -7.22 18.80 -18.30
C ASP A 267 -6.38 18.78 -19.59
N PHE A 268 -5.04 18.70 -19.45
CA PHE A 268 -4.13 18.52 -20.58
C PHE A 268 -4.39 17.25 -21.38
N MET A 269 -4.48 16.09 -20.71
CA MET A 269 -4.73 14.81 -21.37
C MET A 269 -6.04 14.80 -22.14
N TYR A 270 -7.11 15.31 -21.50
CA TYR A 270 -8.44 15.32 -22.10
C TYR A 270 -8.50 16.20 -23.35
N GLU A 271 -7.92 17.40 -23.32
CA GLU A 271 -7.87 18.29 -24.49
C GLU A 271 -7.14 17.65 -25.67
N ARG A 272 -6.00 17.00 -25.42
CA ARG A 272 -5.23 16.29 -26.45
C ARG A 272 -5.95 15.07 -26.99
N PHE A 273 -6.65 14.35 -26.11
CA PHE A 273 -7.47 13.21 -26.47
C PHE A 273 -8.61 13.61 -27.41
N LEU A 274 -9.36 14.66 -27.06
CA LEU A 274 -10.45 15.19 -27.88
C LEU A 274 -9.96 15.63 -29.27
N GLY A 275 -8.80 16.27 -29.34
CA GLY A 275 -8.20 16.71 -30.61
C GLY A 275 -7.88 15.57 -31.59
N ARG A 276 -7.88 14.31 -31.14
CA ARG A 276 -7.64 13.12 -31.97
C ARG A 276 -8.83 12.15 -31.99
N TYR A 277 -9.94 12.48 -31.34
CA TYR A 277 -11.09 11.59 -31.27
C TYR A 277 -11.81 11.51 -32.64
N PRO A 278 -12.18 10.31 -33.12
CA PRO A 278 -12.64 10.13 -34.50
C PRO A 278 -14.10 10.56 -34.75
N SER A 279 -14.83 10.98 -33.71
CA SER A 279 -16.26 11.27 -33.77
C SER A 279 -16.57 12.62 -33.11
N ASN A 280 -17.62 13.29 -33.59
CA ASN A 280 -18.17 14.49 -32.93
C ASN A 280 -18.94 14.15 -31.65
N ASN A 281 -19.37 12.89 -31.48
CA ASN A 281 -19.92 12.41 -30.21
C ASN A 281 -18.75 12.05 -29.28
N VAL A 282 -18.22 13.06 -28.62
CA VAL A 282 -17.03 12.93 -27.78
C VAL A 282 -17.39 12.55 -26.34
N PRO A 283 -16.56 11.74 -25.65
CA PRO A 283 -16.73 11.48 -24.23
C PRO A 283 -16.61 12.76 -23.42
N THR A 284 -17.44 12.91 -22.39
CA THR A 284 -17.26 13.91 -21.34
C THR A 284 -16.01 13.64 -20.51
N LYS A 285 -15.50 14.61 -19.74
CA LYS A 285 -14.36 14.40 -18.82
C LYS A 285 -14.58 13.24 -17.85
N LYS A 286 -15.80 13.08 -17.34
CA LYS A 286 -16.15 11.97 -16.44
C LYS A 286 -16.06 10.61 -17.15
N GLU A 287 -16.58 10.52 -18.37
CA GLU A 287 -16.46 9.32 -19.19
C GLU A 287 -15.01 9.04 -19.58
N PHE A 288 -14.21 10.08 -19.83
CA PHE A 288 -12.77 9.94 -20.07
C PHE A 288 -12.03 9.37 -18.86
N LEU A 289 -12.33 9.82 -17.64
CA LEU A 289 -11.80 9.22 -16.42
C LEU A 289 -12.17 7.74 -16.30
N ILE A 290 -13.43 7.37 -16.60
CA ILE A 290 -13.87 5.97 -16.61
C ILE A 290 -13.12 5.16 -17.68
N LEU A 291 -12.87 5.74 -18.85
CA LEU A 291 -12.05 5.11 -19.89
C LEU A 291 -10.62 4.89 -19.42
N LEU A 292 -9.99 5.87 -18.78
CA LEU A 292 -8.65 5.71 -18.19
C LEU A 292 -8.65 4.62 -17.13
N GLN A 293 -9.65 4.63 -16.23
CA GLN A 293 -9.79 3.66 -15.17
C GLN A 293 -9.80 2.20 -15.66
N LYS A 294 -10.52 1.96 -16.76
CA LYS A 294 -10.66 0.62 -17.34
C LYS A 294 -9.44 0.21 -18.17
N ASN A 295 -8.77 1.18 -18.80
CA ASN A 295 -7.89 0.89 -19.93
C ASN A 295 -6.43 1.29 -19.75
N ALA A 296 -6.10 2.13 -18.76
CA ALA A 296 -4.74 2.66 -18.59
C ALA A 296 -3.70 1.55 -18.36
N SER A 297 -4.09 0.45 -17.72
CA SER A 297 -3.26 -0.73 -17.49
C SER A 297 -2.82 -1.42 -18.79
N TYR A 298 -3.52 -1.21 -19.91
CA TYR A 298 -3.16 -1.76 -21.22
C TYR A 298 -2.32 -0.82 -22.09
N LEU A 299 -2.09 0.42 -21.64
CA LEU A 299 -1.23 1.35 -22.37
C LEU A 299 0.20 0.78 -22.47
N PHE A 300 0.83 1.10 -23.59
CA PHE A 300 2.20 0.69 -23.92
C PHE A 300 2.44 -0.82 -23.92
N SER A 301 1.45 -1.62 -24.32
CA SER A 301 1.54 -3.07 -24.38
C SER A 301 1.08 -3.64 -25.71
N GLU A 302 1.83 -4.59 -26.26
CA GLU A 302 1.40 -5.41 -27.40
C GLU A 302 0.36 -6.48 -27.02
N GLN A 303 0.17 -6.72 -25.72
CA GLN A 303 -0.74 -7.73 -25.19
C GLN A 303 -2.22 -7.38 -25.34
N ILE A 304 -2.54 -6.14 -25.74
CA ILE A 304 -3.91 -5.71 -26.10
C ILE A 304 -4.58 -6.69 -27.08
N SER A 305 -3.79 -7.33 -27.95
CA SER A 305 -4.28 -8.32 -28.92
C SER A 305 -4.90 -9.58 -28.32
N TYR A 306 -4.65 -9.87 -27.04
CA TYR A 306 -5.19 -11.03 -26.32
C TYR A 306 -6.38 -10.68 -25.43
N VAL A 307 -6.81 -9.42 -25.39
CA VAL A 307 -7.85 -8.92 -24.49
C VAL A 307 -9.09 -8.54 -25.29
N SER A 308 -10.27 -8.86 -24.74
CA SER A 308 -11.55 -8.45 -25.32
C SER A 308 -11.91 -7.04 -24.83
N LEU A 309 -11.78 -6.05 -25.70
CA LEU A 309 -12.07 -4.65 -25.40
C LEU A 309 -13.21 -4.11 -26.26
N GLY A 310 -13.97 -3.16 -25.71
CA GLY A 310 -14.96 -2.43 -26.50
C GLY A 310 -14.29 -1.56 -27.57
N ILE A 311 -15.05 -1.16 -28.59
CA ILE A 311 -14.54 -0.28 -29.66
C ILE A 311 -14.06 1.06 -29.08
N SER A 312 -14.83 1.64 -28.14
CA SER A 312 -14.45 2.88 -27.46
C SER A 312 -13.15 2.76 -26.68
N ASP A 313 -12.93 1.61 -26.03
CA ASP A 313 -11.73 1.31 -25.25
C ASP A 313 -10.51 1.20 -26.16
N MET A 314 -10.62 0.44 -27.25
CA MET A 314 -9.55 0.32 -28.26
C MET A 314 -9.20 1.67 -28.90
N VAL A 315 -10.20 2.48 -29.25
CA VAL A 315 -9.99 3.84 -29.77
C VAL A 315 -9.25 4.69 -28.74
N ALA A 316 -9.66 4.62 -27.46
CA ALA A 316 -9.04 5.41 -26.42
C ALA A 316 -7.57 5.04 -26.22
N ILE A 317 -7.28 3.76 -26.11
CA ILE A 317 -5.91 3.22 -25.99
C ILE A 317 -5.06 3.64 -27.19
N LYS A 318 -5.60 3.54 -28.42
CA LYS A 318 -4.89 3.92 -29.63
C LYS A 318 -4.52 5.42 -29.66
N ILE A 319 -5.45 6.28 -29.26
CA ILE A 319 -5.20 7.72 -29.17
C ILE A 319 -4.11 8.00 -28.12
N LEU A 320 -4.27 7.44 -26.92
CA LEU A 320 -3.34 7.66 -25.80
C LEU A 320 -1.93 7.17 -26.14
N ASN A 321 -1.76 5.93 -26.63
CA ASN A 321 -0.46 5.43 -27.09
C ASN A 321 0.19 6.37 -28.12
N SER A 322 -0.60 6.88 -29.07
CA SER A 322 -0.12 7.82 -30.09
C SER A 322 0.23 9.22 -29.54
N LEU A 323 -0.39 9.66 -28.45
CA LEU A 323 -0.04 10.91 -27.76
C LEU A 323 1.27 10.80 -27.00
N TYR A 324 1.59 9.60 -26.50
CA TYR A 324 2.85 9.27 -25.85
C TYR A 324 3.96 8.80 -26.82
N HIS A 325 3.72 8.89 -28.13
CA HIS A 325 4.67 8.44 -29.16
C HIS A 325 5.07 6.95 -29.03
N TYR A 326 4.16 6.13 -28.50
CA TYR A 326 4.33 4.68 -28.50
C TYR A 326 3.96 4.12 -29.88
N ASP A 327 4.95 4.11 -30.77
CA ASP A 327 4.80 3.83 -32.21
C ASP A 327 4.89 2.33 -32.57
N LYS A 328 4.88 1.43 -31.58
CA LYS A 328 4.87 -0.01 -31.86
C LYS A 328 3.59 -0.40 -32.60
N SER A 329 3.69 -1.35 -33.53
CA SER A 329 2.56 -1.84 -34.31
C SER A 329 1.62 -2.70 -33.45
N VAL A 330 0.76 -2.06 -32.67
CA VAL A 330 -0.29 -2.74 -31.92
C VAL A 330 -1.40 -3.18 -32.88
N LYS A 331 -1.71 -4.48 -32.88
CA LYS A 331 -2.86 -5.03 -33.60
C LYS A 331 -4.11 -4.89 -32.73
N TYR A 332 -5.08 -4.12 -33.19
CA TYR A 332 -6.38 -3.98 -32.55
C TYR A 332 -7.35 -4.98 -33.18
N PRO A 333 -7.81 -6.02 -32.46
CA PRO A 333 -8.76 -6.98 -33.00
C PRO A 333 -10.11 -6.30 -33.17
N ILE A 334 -10.51 -6.05 -34.42
CA ILE A 334 -11.84 -5.51 -34.73
C ILE A 334 -12.75 -6.69 -35.08
N SER A 335 -13.53 -7.15 -34.12
CA SER A 335 -14.57 -8.15 -34.38
C SER A 335 -15.70 -7.54 -35.20
N GLU A 336 -16.26 -8.31 -36.14
CA GLU A 336 -17.48 -7.90 -36.83
C GLU A 336 -18.64 -7.80 -35.85
N ILE A 337 -19.37 -6.69 -35.91
CA ILE A 337 -20.51 -6.45 -35.05
C ILE A 337 -21.70 -7.28 -35.53
N ASN A 338 -22.12 -8.27 -34.75
CA ASN A 338 -23.32 -9.05 -35.03
C ASN A 338 -24.58 -8.32 -34.51
N GLN A 339 -25.45 -7.89 -35.43
CA GLN A 339 -26.69 -7.18 -35.09
C GLN A 339 -27.67 -8.03 -34.26
N LEU A 340 -27.64 -9.35 -34.40
CA LEU A 340 -28.46 -10.25 -33.58
C LEU A 340 -27.96 -10.27 -32.13
N GLU A 341 -26.66 -10.26 -31.91
CA GLU A 341 -26.06 -10.17 -30.57
C GLU A 341 -26.38 -8.82 -29.93
N ILE A 342 -26.27 -7.71 -30.67
CA ILE A 342 -26.71 -6.38 -30.19
C ILE A 342 -28.18 -6.40 -29.79
N SER A 343 -29.03 -7.00 -30.63
CA SER A 343 -30.47 -7.06 -30.37
C SER A 343 -30.80 -7.94 -29.16
N PHE A 344 -30.00 -8.97 -28.88
CA PHE A 344 -30.14 -9.83 -27.70
C PHE A 344 -29.74 -9.12 -26.40
N LEU A 345 -28.75 -8.22 -26.46
CA LEU A 345 -28.32 -7.42 -25.31
C LEU A 345 -29.30 -6.31 -24.93
N LYS A 346 -30.21 -5.94 -25.83
CA LYS A 346 -31.28 -5.00 -25.51
C LYS A 346 -32.35 -5.76 -24.73
N ASP A 347 -32.63 -5.29 -23.52
CA ASP A 347 -33.77 -5.80 -22.76
C ASP A 347 -35.03 -5.68 -23.63
N LYS A 348 -35.86 -6.73 -23.61
CA LYS A 348 -37.20 -6.63 -24.16
C LYS A 348 -38.00 -5.78 -23.17
N ASP A 349 -38.19 -4.52 -23.51
CA ASP A 349 -39.15 -3.64 -22.83
C ASP A 349 -40.54 -4.28 -22.73
#